data_AF-A0A2E7Z265-F1
#
_entry.id   AF-A0A2E7Z265-F1
#
_cell.length_a   1.000
_cell.length_b   1.000
_cell.length_c   1.000
_cell.angle_alpha   90.00
_cell.angle_beta   90.00
_cell.angle_gamma   90.00
#
_symmetry.space_group_name_H-M   'P 1'
#
loop_
_entity.id
_entity.type
_entity.pdbx_description
1 polymer ?
#
loop_
_entity_poly.entity_id
_entity_poly.type
_entity_poly.pdbx_seq_one_letter_code
_entity_poly.pdbx_strand_id
1 'polypeptide(L)'
;MPIVLGTLLAIISIAVIAYPFLGSQRYRLVSESFVTREKLRAERLRIYRKISDIEADYELGDLTEADYQQQRDQLRISAAEILKQESDSITIDSRRDEDLEKEISRLREQTTHSPRGRDNL
;
A
#
# COMPACT_ATOMS: atom_id res chain seq x y z
N MET A 1 28.72 -4.40 33.23
CA MET A 1 27.76 -5.51 33.41
C MET A 1 26.96 -5.69 32.12
N PRO A 2 27.30 -6.69 31.28
CA PRO A 2 26.72 -6.88 29.95
C PRO A 2 25.20 -7.11 29.98
N ILE A 3 24.70 -7.67 31.08
CA ILE A 3 23.27 -7.94 31.30
C ILE A 3 22.45 -6.65 31.23
N VAL A 4 22.90 -5.57 31.87
CA VAL A 4 22.19 -4.27 31.87
C VAL A 4 22.06 -3.70 30.46
N LEU A 5 23.11 -3.84 29.65
CA LEU A 5 23.12 -3.37 28.27
C LEU A 5 22.18 -4.20 27.38
N GLY A 6 22.16 -5.52 27.58
CA GLY A 6 21.24 -6.42 26.87
C GLY A 6 19.77 -6.13 27.21
N THR A 7 19.46 -5.90 28.49
CA THR A 7 18.10 -5.57 28.91
C THR A 7 17.64 -4.22 28.36
N LEU A 8 18.52 -3.21 28.35
CA LEU A 8 18.20 -1.90 27.78
C LEU A 8 17.91 -1.99 26.27
N LEU A 9 18.73 -2.75 25.54
CA LEU A 9 18.51 -2.98 24.11
C LEU A 9 17.18 -3.70 23.85
N ALA A 10 16.86 -4.72 24.64
CA ALA A 10 15.58 -5.43 24.53
C ALA A 10 14.38 -4.52 24.75
N ILE A 11 14.43 -3.64 25.76
CA ILE A 11 13.36 -2.67 26.03
C ILE A 11 13.20 -1.69 24.86
N ILE A 12 14.31 -1.17 24.32
CA ILE A 12 14.28 -0.25 23.16
C ILE A 12 13.69 -0.96 21.94
N SER A 13 14.08 -2.19 21.64
CA SER A 13 13.52 -2.96 20.52
C SER A 13 12.02 -3.17 20.67
N ILE A 14 11.55 -3.57 21.85
CA ILE A 14 10.11 -3.72 22.14
C ILE A 14 9.40 -2.37 21.98
N ALA A 15 9.97 -1.28 22.50
CA ALA A 15 9.40 0.04 22.40
C ALA A 15 9.25 0.49 20.94
N VAL A 16 10.24 0.26 20.08
CA VAL A 16 10.19 0.59 18.64
C VAL A 16 9.09 -0.20 17.93
N ILE A 17 8.93 -1.49 18.25
CA ILE A 17 7.88 -2.34 17.65
C ILE A 17 6.49 -1.98 18.19
N ALA A 18 6.38 -1.59 19.47
CA ALA A 18 5.10 -1.25 20.11
C ALA A 18 4.65 0.18 19.82
N TYR A 19 5.58 1.12 19.63
CA TYR A 19 5.32 2.52 19.28
C TYR A 19 4.26 2.73 18.18
N PRO A 20 4.30 2.02 17.04
CA PRO A 20 3.29 2.17 16.00
C PRO A 20 1.87 1.79 16.44
N PHE A 21 1.71 0.92 17.43
CA PHE A 21 0.40 0.49 17.94
C PHE A 21 -0.26 1.55 18.83
N LEU A 22 0.50 2.50 19.39
CA LEU A 22 -0.04 3.59 20.22
C LEU A 22 -0.45 4.82 19.38
N GLY A 23 0.06 4.97 18.15
CA GLY A 23 -0.22 6.07 17.23
C GLY A 23 -1.42 5.81 16.31
N SER A 24 -2.62 5.77 16.87
CA SER A 24 -3.84 5.24 16.22
C SER A 24 -4.31 5.97 14.93
N GLN A 25 -3.96 7.23 14.72
CA GLN A 25 -4.48 7.99 13.57
C GLN A 25 -3.68 7.82 12.27
N ARG A 26 -2.35 7.77 12.34
CA ARG A 26 -1.50 7.65 11.14
C ARG A 26 -1.41 6.22 10.63
N TYR A 27 -1.42 5.24 11.54
CA TYR A 27 -1.40 3.81 11.18
C TYR A 27 -2.70 3.33 10.53
N ARG A 28 -3.85 3.90 10.92
CA ARG A 28 -5.14 3.51 10.35
C ARG A 28 -5.23 3.80 8.85
N LEU A 29 -4.71 4.96 8.41
CA LEU A 29 -4.73 5.36 6.99
C LEU A 29 -3.85 4.47 6.11
N VAL A 30 -2.65 4.12 6.58
CA VAL A 30 -1.73 3.21 5.85
C VAL A 30 -2.29 1.78 5.81
N SER A 31 -2.91 1.33 6.91
CA SER A 31 -3.56 0.03 6.95
C SER A 31 -4.78 -0.03 6.02
N GLU A 32 -5.60 1.03 5.96
CA GLU A 32 -6.78 1.09 5.10
C GLU A 32 -6.39 1.09 3.62
N SER A 33 -5.36 1.84 3.20
CA SER A 33 -4.89 1.85 1.81
C SER A 33 -4.29 0.50 1.40
N PHE A 34 -3.50 -0.14 2.27
CA PHE A 34 -2.95 -1.47 2.02
C PHE A 34 -4.04 -2.53 1.88
N VAL A 35 -5.01 -2.55 2.80
CA VAL A 35 -6.14 -3.48 2.75
C VAL A 35 -6.98 -3.26 1.49
N THR A 36 -7.16 -2.01 1.06
CA THR A 36 -7.91 -1.69 -0.17
C THR A 36 -7.18 -2.18 -1.42
N ARG A 37 -5.85 -1.98 -1.50
CA ARG A 37 -5.04 -2.48 -2.61
C ARG A 37 -5.05 -4.01 -2.70
N GLU A 38 -4.92 -4.70 -1.56
CA GLU A 38 -4.93 -6.16 -1.55
C GLU A 38 -6.32 -6.72 -1.93
N LYS A 39 -7.40 -6.05 -1.52
CA LYS A 39 -8.76 -6.39 -1.96
C LYS A 39 -8.93 -6.23 -3.47
N LEU A 40 -8.47 -5.11 -4.04
CA LEU A 40 -8.51 -4.89 -5.49
C LEU A 40 -7.74 -5.98 -6.25
N ARG A 41 -6.55 -6.33 -5.76
CA ARG A 41 -5.72 -7.40 -6.33
C ARG A 41 -6.42 -8.76 -6.28
N ALA A 42 -7.04 -9.09 -5.16
CA ALA A 42 -7.79 -10.33 -5.00
C ALA A 42 -9.01 -10.40 -5.93
N GLU A 43 -9.74 -9.29 -6.07
CA GLU A 43 -10.89 -9.20 -6.99
C GLU A 43 -10.45 -9.37 -8.45
N ARG A 44 -9.34 -8.75 -8.86
CA ARG A 44 -8.76 -8.94 -10.20
C ARG A 44 -8.41 -10.40 -10.47
N LEU A 45 -7.77 -11.06 -9.51
CA LEU A 45 -7.42 -12.49 -9.65
C LEU A 45 -8.66 -13.36 -9.79
N ARG A 46 -9.74 -13.02 -9.08
CA ARG A 46 -11.03 -13.70 -9.21
C ARG A 46 -11.63 -13.54 -10.60
N ILE A 47 -11.54 -12.35 -11.20
CA ILE A 47 -11.99 -12.11 -12.58
C ILE A 47 -11.18 -12.95 -13.56
N TYR A 48 -9.85 -13.01 -13.41
CA TYR A 48 -9.01 -13.83 -14.29
C TYR A 48 -9.35 -15.32 -14.22
N ARG A 49 -9.66 -15.83 -13.02
CA ARG A 49 -10.16 -17.20 -12.88
C ARG A 49 -11.47 -17.40 -13.63
N LYS A 50 -12.44 -16.50 -13.47
CA LYS A 50 -13.71 -16.55 -14.22
C LYS A 50 -13.50 -16.54 -15.73
N ILE A 51 -12.55 -15.76 -16.24
CA ILE A 51 -12.22 -15.75 -17.68
C ILE A 51 -11.69 -17.12 -18.11
N SER A 52 -10.81 -17.73 -17.31
CA SER A 52 -10.30 -19.08 -17.56
C SER A 52 -11.41 -20.14 -17.50
N ASP A 53 -12.37 -19.99 -16.58
CA ASP A 53 -13.48 -20.92 -16.43
C ASP A 53 -14.39 -20.90 -17.68
N ILE A 54 -14.80 -19.70 -18.14
CA ILE A 54 -15.64 -19.60 -19.34
C ILE A 54 -14.93 -20.02 -20.63
N GLU A 55 -13.60 -19.91 -20.66
CA GLU A 55 -12.79 -20.38 -21.79
C GLU A 55 -12.77 -21.91 -21.83
N ALA A 56 -12.63 -22.55 -20.67
CA ALA A 56 -12.75 -24.00 -20.57
C ALA A 56 -14.16 -24.48 -20.96
N ASP A 57 -15.22 -23.80 -20.49
CA ASP A 57 -16.61 -24.14 -20.85
C ASP A 57 -16.86 -24.02 -22.36
N TYR A 58 -16.27 -23.00 -23.00
CA TYR A 58 -16.33 -22.84 -24.45
C TYR A 58 -15.57 -23.95 -25.19
N GLU A 59 -14.35 -24.30 -24.76
CA GLU A 59 -13.56 -25.39 -25.34
C GLU A 59 -14.25 -26.76 -25.21
N LEU A 60 -15.03 -26.96 -24.14
CA LEU A 60 -15.84 -28.15 -23.92
C LEU A 60 -17.12 -28.18 -24.78
N GLY A 61 -17.46 -27.05 -25.42
CA GLY A 61 -18.68 -26.91 -26.23
C GLY A 61 -19.95 -26.65 -25.41
N ASP A 62 -19.81 -26.38 -24.10
CA ASP A 62 -20.93 -26.06 -23.20
C ASP A 62 -21.43 -24.62 -23.38
N LEU A 63 -20.64 -23.78 -24.06
CA LEU A 63 -20.95 -22.37 -24.30
C LEU A 63 -20.92 -22.04 -25.80
N THR A 64 -21.88 -21.25 -26.27
CA THR A 64 -21.84 -20.75 -27.66
C THR A 64 -20.77 -19.68 -27.81
N GLU A 65 -20.23 -19.52 -29.03
CA GLU A 65 -19.26 -18.45 -29.34
C GLU A 65 -19.80 -17.06 -28.94
N ALA A 66 -21.07 -16.78 -29.25
CA ALA A 66 -21.67 -15.48 -28.96
C ALA A 66 -21.73 -15.21 -27.45
N ASP A 67 -22.12 -16.22 -26.66
CA ASP A 67 -22.19 -16.12 -25.20
C ASP A 67 -20.81 -16.02 -24.57
N TYR A 68 -19.83 -16.77 -25.08
CA TYR A 68 -18.43 -16.69 -24.66
C TYR A 68 -17.88 -15.29 -24.86
N GLN A 69 -18.02 -14.72 -26.06
CA GLN A 69 -17.52 -13.37 -26.38
C GLN A 69 -18.18 -12.32 -25.48
N GLN A 70 -19.51 -12.39 -25.31
CA GLN A 70 -20.24 -11.46 -24.45
C GLN A 70 -19.75 -11.52 -23.00
N GLN A 71 -19.64 -12.72 -22.42
CA GLN A 71 -19.21 -12.89 -21.03
C GLN A 71 -17.74 -12.48 -20.83
N ARG A 72 -16.88 -12.84 -21.77
CA ARG A 72 -15.45 -12.48 -21.74
C ARG A 72 -15.26 -10.97 -21.78
N ASP A 73 -15.99 -10.28 -22.66
CA ASP A 73 -15.85 -8.83 -22.79
C ASP A 73 -16.36 -8.09 -21.55
N GLN A 74 -17.45 -8.55 -20.93
CA GLN A 74 -17.92 -8.04 -19.64
C GLN A 74 -16.85 -8.20 -18.54
N LEU A 75 -16.25 -9.39 -18.42
CA LEU A 75 -15.19 -9.66 -17.46
C LEU A 75 -13.94 -8.79 -17.72
N ARG A 76 -13.58 -8.57 -18.99
CA ARG A 76 -12.46 -7.69 -19.36
C ARG A 76 -12.71 -6.24 -18.99
N ILE A 77 -13.94 -5.74 -19.19
CA ILE A 77 -14.33 -4.38 -18.76
C ILE A 77 -14.19 -4.26 -17.23
N SER A 78 -14.70 -5.24 -16.47
CA SER A 78 -14.55 -5.25 -15.01
C SER A 78 -13.08 -5.29 -14.57
N ALA A 79 -12.23 -6.08 -15.24
CA ALA A 79 -10.80 -6.11 -14.96
C ALA A 79 -10.12 -4.76 -15.24
N ALA A 80 -10.51 -4.09 -16.34
CA ALA A 80 -9.99 -2.77 -16.70
C ALA A 80 -10.37 -1.70 -15.67
N GLU A 81 -11.58 -1.76 -15.11
CA GLU A 81 -12.03 -0.85 -14.05
C GLU A 81 -11.19 -1.01 -12.78
N ILE A 82 -10.90 -2.25 -12.37
CA ILE A 82 -10.03 -2.51 -11.21
C ILE A 82 -8.60 -1.99 -11.47
N LEU A 83 -8.06 -2.22 -12.67
CA LEU A 83 -6.73 -1.72 -13.04
C LEU A 83 -6.66 -0.19 -13.00
N LYS A 84 -7.74 0.49 -13.40
CA LYS A 84 -7.85 1.94 -13.28
C LYS A 84 -7.81 2.37 -11.81
N GLN A 85 -8.59 1.72 -10.94
CA GLN A 85 -8.61 2.02 -9.51
C GLN A 85 -7.25 1.79 -8.84
N GLU A 86 -6.53 0.72 -9.20
CA GLU A 86 -5.15 0.50 -8.73
C GLU A 86 -4.20 1.61 -9.18
N SER A 87 -4.29 2.04 -10.45
CA SER A 87 -3.44 3.10 -11.02
C SER A 87 -3.70 4.47 -10.37
N ASP A 88 -4.98 4.78 -10.12
CA ASP A 88 -5.38 6.00 -9.42
C ASP A 88 -4.87 6.00 -7.97
N SER A 89 -4.93 4.86 -7.28
CA SER A 89 -4.37 4.72 -5.93
C SER A 89 -2.85 4.92 -5.89
N ILE A 90 -2.11 4.40 -6.88
CA ILE A 90 -0.66 4.61 -6.99
C ILE A 90 -0.34 6.09 -7.16
N THR A 91 -1.09 6.78 -8.03
CA THR A 91 -0.91 8.23 -8.27
C THR A 91 -1.14 9.05 -7.01
N ILE A 92 -2.15 8.70 -6.20
CA ILE A 92 -2.44 9.40 -4.93
C ILE A 92 -1.31 9.20 -3.92
N ASP A 93 -0.77 7.99 -3.81
CA ASP A 93 0.30 7.70 -2.85
C ASP A 93 1.61 8.41 -3.24
N SER A 94 1.99 8.42 -4.52
CA SER A 94 3.16 9.18 -4.99
C SER A 94 3.05 10.68 -4.69
N ARG A 95 1.87 11.27 -4.87
CA ARG A 95 1.64 12.69 -4.53
C ARG A 95 1.79 12.96 -3.04
N ARG A 96 1.30 12.05 -2.18
CA ARG A 96 1.50 12.19 -0.72
C ARG A 96 2.98 12.11 -0.36
N ASP A 97 3.73 11.21 -0.98
CA ASP A 97 5.17 11.06 -0.73
C ASP A 97 5.94 12.33 -1.12
N GLU A 98 5.61 12.94 -2.27
CA GLU A 98 6.18 14.23 -2.68
C GLU A 98 5.87 15.36 -1.69
N ASP A 99 4.64 15.42 -1.18
CA ASP A 99 4.25 16.45 -0.21
C ASP A 99 4.94 16.24 1.15
N LEU A 100 5.14 14.98 1.56
CA LEU A 100 5.91 14.63 2.75
C LEU A 100 7.39 15.04 2.60
N GLU A 101 8.01 14.79 1.44
CA GLU A 101 9.42 15.16 1.19
C GLU A 101 9.62 16.68 1.24
N LYS A 102 8.67 17.47 0.71
CA LYS A 102 8.69 18.94 0.81
C LYS A 102 8.64 19.39 2.27
N GLU A 103 7.80 18.76 3.09
CA GLU A 103 7.68 19.10 4.51
C GLU A 103 8.95 18.74 5.29
N ILE A 104 9.53 17.55 5.03
CA ILE A 104 10.80 17.13 5.62
C ILE A 104 11.93 18.11 5.26
N SER A 105 11.98 18.56 4.00
CA SER A 105 12.98 19.52 3.53
C SER A 105 12.89 20.85 4.30
N ARG A 106 11.68 21.39 4.48
CA ARG A 106 11.45 22.62 5.27
C ARG A 106 11.89 22.48 6.73
N LEU A 107 11.56 21.35 7.36
CA LEU A 107 11.96 21.07 8.74
C LEU A 107 13.48 20.96 8.88
N ARG A 108 14.15 20.32 7.91
CA ARG A 108 15.63 20.23 7.89
C ARG A 108 16.26 21.61 7.76
N GLU A 109 15.76 22.47 6.89
CA GLU A 109 16.24 23.85 6.75
C GLU A 109 16.10 24.64 8.06
N GLN A 110 14.97 24.52 8.76
CA GLN A 110 14.75 25.16 10.06
C GLN A 110 15.68 24.62 11.15
N THR A 111 15.96 23.31 11.15
CA THR A 111 16.83 22.68 12.16
C THR A 111 18.30 22.99 11.93
N THR A 112 18.71 23.20 10.66
CA THR A 112 20.09 23.54 10.29
C THR A 112 20.43 25.01 10.60
N HIS A 113 19.43 25.86 10.88
CA HIS A 113 19.60 27.29 11.14
C HIS A 113 19.47 27.69 12.63
N SER A 114 19.71 26.78 13.58
CA SER A 114 19.94 27.15 14.98
C SER A 114 21.44 27.42 15.20
N PRO A 115 21.91 28.68 15.26
CA PRO A 115 23.28 28.98 15.65
C PRO A 115 23.38 28.78 17.17
N ARG A 116 23.86 27.63 17.60
CA ARG A 116 24.12 27.35 19.01
C ARG A 116 25.51 26.74 19.23
N GLY A 117 26.55 27.44 18.79
CA GLY A 117 27.77 27.61 19.59
C GLY A 117 27.51 28.82 20.48
N ARG A 118 27.44 28.77 21.82
CA ARG A 118 28.39 28.27 22.82
C ARG A 118 29.79 28.86 22.65
N ASP A 119 29.83 30.19 22.70
CA ASP A 119 31.02 30.97 22.95
C ASP A 119 31.04 31.23 24.46
N ASN A 120 31.58 30.27 25.20
CA ASN A 120 31.97 30.47 26.60
C ASN A 120 33.49 30.50 26.64
N LEU A 121 34.08 31.70 26.74
CA LEU A 121 35.36 31.97 27.40
C LEU A 121 35.43 33.45 27.74
#